data_AF-A0A967QTJ2-F1
#
_entry.id   AF-A0A967QTJ2-F1
#
_cell.length_a   1.000
_cell.length_b   1.000
_cell.length_c   1.000
_cell.angle_alpha   90.00
_cell.angle_beta   90.00
_cell.angle_gamma   90.00
#
_symmetry.space_group_name_H-M   'P 1'
#
loop_
_entity.id
_entity.type
_entity.pdbx_description
1 polymer ?
#
loop_
_entity_poly.entity_id
_entity_poly.type
_entity_poly.pdbx_seq_one_letter_code
_entity_poly.pdbx_strand_id
1 'polypeptide(L)'
;MPHVHLDGYLGGVYYVELPDAMREASDDRAGWFELGRAPDEFDLEAEPEVCAIRPEEGRMILFPAYFYHGTVPFESGQRRISIAFDVVPTD
;
A
#
# COMPACT_ATOMS: atom_id res chain seq x y z
N MET A 1 -5.39 0.82 -8.21
CA MET A 1 -6.65 1.33 -7.63
C MET A 1 -6.74 0.85 -6.20
N PRO A 2 -7.18 1.69 -5.25
CA PRO A 2 -7.42 1.27 -3.87
C PRO A 2 -8.37 0.07 -3.81
N HIS A 3 -8.08 -0.91 -2.96
CA HIS A 3 -8.90 -2.13 -2.80
C HIS A 3 -8.80 -2.70 -1.37
N VAL A 4 -9.62 -3.73 -1.09
CA VAL A 4 -9.71 -4.43 0.19
C VAL A 4 -9.69 -5.95 -0.01
N HIS A 5 -9.36 -6.70 1.03
CA HIS A 5 -9.37 -8.16 1.04
C HIS A 5 -10.40 -8.65 2.07
N LEU A 6 -11.62 -8.95 1.60
CA LEU A 6 -12.78 -9.19 2.48
C LEU A 6 -12.70 -10.49 3.28
N ASP A 7 -11.99 -11.50 2.76
CA ASP A 7 -11.82 -12.80 3.42
C ASP A 7 -10.64 -12.79 4.42
N GLY A 8 -9.80 -11.76 4.40
CA GLY A 8 -8.62 -11.63 5.25
C GLY A 8 -8.92 -10.99 6.61
N TYR A 9 -8.16 -11.38 7.63
CA TYR A 9 -8.09 -10.64 8.89
C TYR A 9 -7.04 -9.53 8.82
N LEU A 10 -5.84 -9.89 8.36
CA LEU A 10 -4.74 -8.98 8.10
C LEU A 10 -4.27 -9.12 6.65
N GLY A 11 -4.05 -8.00 6.00
CA GLY A 11 -3.25 -7.93 4.78
C GLY A 11 -1.78 -7.64 5.14
N GLY A 12 -0.88 -8.04 4.25
CA GLY A 12 0.54 -7.78 4.41
C GLY A 12 1.28 -7.57 3.10
N VAL A 13 2.32 -6.74 3.13
CA VAL A 13 3.26 -6.59 2.03
C VAL A 13 4.69 -6.49 2.55
N TYR A 14 5.59 -7.30 1.99
CA TYR A 14 7.03 -7.27 2.24
C TYR A 14 7.78 -6.77 1.01
N TYR A 15 8.69 -5.82 1.18
CA TYR A 15 9.46 -5.21 0.09
C TYR A 15 10.84 -5.85 -0.05
N VAL A 16 11.10 -6.50 -1.17
CA VAL A 16 12.36 -7.21 -1.47
C VAL A 16 13.35 -6.30 -2.18
N GLU A 17 12.90 -5.64 -3.25
CA GLU A 17 13.73 -4.80 -4.13
C GLU A 17 12.91 -3.56 -4.49
N LEU A 18 13.52 -2.37 -4.36
CA LEU A 18 12.90 -1.10 -4.73
C LEU A 18 13.73 -0.38 -5.78
N PRO A 19 13.09 0.37 -6.71
CA PRO A 19 13.79 1.33 -7.55
C PRO A 19 14.55 2.36 -6.72
N ASP A 20 15.69 2.83 -7.24
CA ASP A 20 16.53 3.84 -6.58
C ASP A 20 15.77 5.15 -6.35
N ALA A 21 14.88 5.52 -7.28
CA ALA A 21 14.00 6.69 -7.15
C ALA A 21 13.09 6.65 -5.92
N MET A 22 12.87 5.48 -5.29
CA MET A 22 12.08 5.33 -4.07
C MET A 22 12.92 5.31 -2.78
N ARG A 23 14.25 5.29 -2.89
CA ARG A 23 15.15 5.30 -1.72
C ARG A 23 15.21 6.69 -1.08
N GLU A 24 15.07 7.74 -1.89
CA GLU A 24 14.99 9.12 -1.44
C GLU A 24 13.53 9.53 -1.18
N ALA A 25 13.33 10.43 -0.23
CA ALA A 25 11.99 10.98 0.00
C ALA A 25 11.68 12.00 -1.10
N SER A 26 10.64 11.74 -1.88
CA SER A 26 10.07 12.69 -2.84
C SER A 26 8.82 13.36 -2.25
N ASP A 27 8.54 14.60 -2.69
CA ASP A 27 7.36 15.35 -2.24
C ASP A 27 6.03 14.70 -2.69
N ASP A 28 6.04 13.98 -3.81
CA ASP A 28 4.87 13.35 -4.42
C ASP A 28 4.53 11.96 -3.84
N ARG A 29 5.40 11.40 -2.98
CA ARG A 29 5.24 10.06 -2.39
C ARG A 29 5.05 8.96 -3.44
N ALA A 30 5.60 9.10 -4.64
CA ALA A 30 5.51 8.10 -5.69
C ALA A 30 5.97 6.71 -5.19
N GLY A 31 5.13 5.69 -5.39
CA GLY A 31 5.41 4.31 -4.95
C GLY A 31 5.16 4.02 -3.47
N TRP A 32 4.73 5.03 -2.68
CA TRP A 32 4.39 4.83 -1.27
C TRP A 32 3.16 3.93 -1.10
N PHE A 33 3.10 3.24 0.03
CA PHE A 33 1.92 2.50 0.44
C PHE A 33 0.94 3.44 1.13
N GLU A 34 -0.33 3.42 0.73
CA GLU A 34 -1.39 4.22 1.37
C GLU A 34 -2.44 3.32 1.98
N LEU A 35 -2.91 3.69 3.17
CA LEU A 35 -4.07 3.14 3.87
C LEU A 35 -5.12 4.23 4.05
N GLY A 36 -6.39 3.90 3.80
CA GLY A 36 -7.53 4.77 4.03
C GLY A 36 -7.99 5.58 2.81
N ARG A 37 -7.23 5.59 1.70
CA ARG A 37 -7.68 6.27 0.48
C ARG A 37 -8.90 5.55 -0.09
N ALA A 38 -10.02 6.25 -0.17
CA ALA A 38 -11.23 5.73 -0.79
C ALA A 38 -11.07 5.60 -2.31
N PRO A 39 -11.75 4.64 -2.94
CA PRO A 39 -11.92 4.61 -4.39
C PRO A 39 -12.58 5.89 -4.91
N ASP A 40 -12.15 6.36 -6.09
CA ASP A 40 -12.62 7.62 -6.69
C ASP A 40 -14.12 7.59 -7.04
N GLU A 41 -14.74 6.40 -7.10
CA GLU A 41 -16.16 6.23 -7.37
C GLU A 41 -17.06 6.59 -6.16
N PHE A 42 -16.48 6.82 -4.99
CA PHE A 42 -17.23 7.20 -3.80
C PHE A 42 -17.39 8.72 -3.71
N ASP A 43 -18.65 9.17 -3.68
CA ASP A 43 -19.01 10.56 -3.40
C ASP A 43 -18.95 10.80 -1.88
N LEU A 44 -17.77 11.18 -1.40
CA LEU A 44 -17.52 11.42 0.02
C LEU A 44 -17.80 12.87 0.40
N GLU A 45 -18.47 13.07 1.54
CA GLU A 45 -18.70 14.42 2.09
C GLU A 45 -17.41 15.09 2.61
N ALA A 46 -16.37 14.30 2.88
CA ALA A 46 -15.06 14.76 3.32
C ALA A 46 -13.94 13.81 2.88
N GLU A 47 -12.75 14.36 2.67
CA GLU A 47 -11.55 13.58 2.37
C GLU A 47 -11.16 12.70 3.58
N PRO A 48 -10.98 11.38 3.40
CA PRO A 48 -10.57 10.51 4.48
C PRO A 48 -9.11 10.79 4.87
N GLU A 49 -8.78 10.54 6.13
CA GLU A 49 -7.38 10.57 6.56
C GLU A 49 -6.61 9.42 5.88
N VAL A 50 -5.53 9.76 5.19
CA VAL A 50 -4.67 8.79 4.50
C VAL A 50 -3.37 8.62 5.27
N CYS A 51 -3.11 7.39 5.72
CA CYS A 51 -1.83 7.01 6.27
C CYS A 51 -0.91 6.58 5.12
N ALA A 52 0.12 7.38 4.83
CA ALA A 52 1.11 7.07 3.80
C ALA A 52 2.41 6.56 4.44
N ILE A 53 2.89 5.40 3.99
CA ILE A 53 4.05 4.71 4.51
C ILE A 53 5.07 4.54 3.37
N ARG A 54 6.27 5.10 3.55
CA ARG A 54 7.38 4.89 2.62
C ARG A 54 7.81 3.41 2.63
N PRO A 55 7.91 2.74 1.47
CA PRO A 55 8.48 1.40 1.40
C PRO A 55 9.99 1.48 1.61
N GLU A 56 10.55 0.46 2.24
CA GLU A 56 11.99 0.27 2.38
C GLU A 56 12.30 -1.19 2.14
N GLU A 57 13.41 -1.51 1.49
CA GLU A 57 13.84 -2.90 1.32
C GLU A 57 13.99 -3.57 2.69
N GLY A 58 13.41 -4.76 2.86
CA GLY A 58 13.33 -5.46 4.14
C GLY A 58 12.16 -5.04 5.03
N ARG A 59 11.38 -4.01 4.67
CA ARG A 59 10.19 -3.60 5.44
C ARG A 59 9.01 -4.51 5.13
N MET A 60 8.31 -4.92 6.19
CA MET A 60 6.98 -5.52 6.12
C MET A 60 5.95 -4.55 6.69
N ILE A 61 4.84 -4.35 5.98
CA ILE A 61 3.67 -3.62 6.47
C ILE A 61 2.57 -4.66 6.71
N LEU A 62 1.94 -4.61 7.89
CA LEU A 62 0.75 -5.39 8.25
C LEU A 62 -0.38 -4.42 8.56
N PHE A 63 -1.58 -4.72 8.10
CA PHE A 63 -2.75 -3.85 8.27
C PHE A 63 -4.04 -4.68 8.31
N PRO A 64 -5.12 -4.19 8.94
CA PRO A 64 -6.41 -4.89 8.88
C PRO A 64 -6.91 -4.95 7.43
N ALA A 65 -7.28 -6.14 6.97
CA ALA A 65 -7.50 -6.43 5.55
C ALA A 65 -8.67 -5.65 4.92
N TYR A 66 -9.57 -5.12 5.75
CA TYR A 66 -10.73 -4.32 5.34
C TYR A 66 -10.40 -2.84 5.10
N PHE A 67 -9.17 -2.38 5.34
CA PHE A 67 -8.78 -1.02 4.96
C PHE A 67 -8.52 -0.93 3.45
N TYR A 68 -9.13 0.07 2.81
CA TYR A 68 -8.73 0.43 1.46
C TYR A 68 -7.26 0.79 1.46
N HIS A 69 -6.51 0.16 0.56
CA HIS A 69 -5.08 0.39 0.47
C HIS A 69 -4.61 0.30 -0.97
N GLY A 70 -3.43 0.85 -1.21
CA GLY A 70 -2.84 0.89 -2.53
C GLY A 70 -1.39 1.32 -2.54
N THR A 71 -0.79 1.27 -3.71
CA THR A 71 0.50 1.90 -3.99
C THR A 71 0.24 3.17 -4.80
N VAL A 72 0.80 4.31 -4.35
CA VAL A 72 0.79 5.55 -5.13
C VAL A 72 1.45 5.29 -6.49
N PRO A 73 0.81 5.65 -7.62
CA PRO A 73 1.40 5.46 -8.94
C PRO A 73 2.82 6.02 -9.05
N PHE A 74 3.67 5.33 -9.80
CA PHE A 74 5.06 5.73 -10.04
C PHE A 74 5.53 5.19 -11.39
N GLU A 75 6.56 5.83 -11.93
CA GLU A 75 7.25 5.37 -13.13
C GLU A 75 8.70 5.02 -12.80
N SER A 76 9.18 3.89 -13.30
CA SER A 76 10.59 3.52 -13.18
C SER A 76 11.00 2.53 -14.27
N GLY A 77 12.24 2.65 -14.73
CA GLY A 77 12.89 1.62 -15.55
C GLY A 77 13.45 0.46 -14.73
N GLN A 78 13.40 0.54 -13.40
CA GLN A 78 13.85 -0.50 -12.47
C GLN A 78 12.67 -1.30 -11.92
N ARG A 79 12.95 -2.50 -11.42
CA ARG A 79 11.92 -3.38 -10.85
C ARG A 79 11.58 -2.94 -9.43
N ARG A 80 10.31 -3.13 -9.08
CA ARG A 80 9.83 -3.19 -7.70
C ARG A 80 9.39 -4.62 -7.42
N ILE A 81 10.02 -5.28 -6.45
CA ILE A 81 9.68 -6.65 -6.05
C ILE A 81 9.10 -6.60 -4.65
N SER A 82 7.84 -7.03 -4.50
CA SER A 82 7.17 -7.15 -3.22
C SER A 82 6.38 -8.46 -3.15
N ILE A 83 6.20 -8.98 -1.93
CA ILE A 83 5.39 -10.15 -1.65
C ILE A 83 4.17 -9.69 -0.86
N ALA A 84 2.99 -9.75 -1.49
CA ALA A 84 1.72 -9.48 -0.83
C ALA A 84 1.06 -10.79 -0.36
N PHE A 85 0.37 -10.76 0.77
CA PHE A 85 -0.29 -11.92 1.35
C PHE A 85 -1.48 -11.53 2.23
N ASP A 86 -2.38 -12.50 2.43
CA ASP A 86 -3.49 -12.41 3.36
C ASP A 86 -3.31 -13.40 4.51
N VAL A 87 -3.68 -12.97 5.71
CA VAL A 87 -3.76 -13.82 6.90
C VAL A 87 -5.23 -14.06 7.20
N VAL A 88 -5.65 -15.32 7.13
CA VAL A 88 -7.03 -15.77 7.36
C VAL A 88 -7.05 -16.63 8.63
N PRO A 89 -8.01 -16.42 9.55
CA PRO A 89 -8.14 -17.24 10.76
C PRO A 89 -8.55 -18.67 10.41
N THR A 90 -8.14 -19.64 11.23
CA THR A 90 -8.40 -21.07 10.99
C THR A 90 -9.47 -21.68 11.88
N ASP A 91 -10.07 -20.91 12.79
CA ASP A 91 -11.01 -21.37 13.82
C ASP A 91 -12.36 -20.66 13.76
#